data_AF-A0A059AJG0-F1
#
_entry.id   AF-A0A059AJG0-F1
#
_cell.length_a   1.000
_cell.length_b   1.000
_cell.length_c   1.000
_cell.angle_alpha   90.00
_cell.angle_beta   90.00
_cell.angle_gamma   90.00
#
_symmetry.space_group_name_H-M   'P 1'
#
loop_
_entity.id
_entity.type
_entity.pdbx_description
1 polymer ?
#
loop_
_entity_poly.entity_id
_entity_poly.type
_entity_poly.pdbx_seq_one_letter_code
_entity_poly.pdbx_strand_id
1 'polypeptide(L)'
;MVLTGDNYNNWSRAMEIALSAKNKMVFVTREIKKPDATDPAYASWIRVNNMILSWILNSIHLDLVPAVLYTKSIADIWADLRECFSPSNGPRIFHLEQKICTIAQCDDAVTKYYNNLRSCWDELNNLDPLPQCSCSAHSIITTQQ
;
A
#
# COMPACT_ATOMS: atom_id res chain seq x y z
N MET A 1 1.88 11.04 -2.59
CA MET A 1 2.83 10.64 -1.53
C MET A 1 4.05 10.02 -2.19
N VAL A 2 5.24 10.24 -1.64
CA VAL A 2 6.51 9.71 -2.20
C VAL A 2 6.95 8.51 -1.36
N LEU A 3 7.26 7.38 -1.99
CA LEU A 3 7.82 6.19 -1.35
C LEU A 3 9.21 6.50 -0.83
N THR A 4 9.41 6.22 0.45
CA THR A 4 10.69 6.19 1.16
C THR A 4 10.90 4.78 1.72
N GLY A 5 12.03 4.52 2.37
CA GLY A 5 12.32 3.20 2.95
C GLY A 5 11.31 2.74 4.02
N ASP A 6 10.67 3.67 4.72
CA ASP A 6 9.91 3.36 5.94
C ASP A 6 8.39 3.51 5.79
N ASN A 7 7.90 3.94 4.63
CA ASN A 7 6.49 4.30 4.43
C ASN A 7 5.75 3.43 3.40
N TYR A 8 6.31 2.28 3.03
CA TYR A 8 5.77 1.41 1.98
C TYR A 8 4.28 1.13 2.14
N ASN A 9 3.81 0.76 3.33
CA ASN A 9 2.41 0.41 3.56
C ASN A 9 1.45 1.57 3.26
N ASN A 10 1.80 2.78 3.71
CA ASN A 10 1.00 3.96 3.42
C ASN A 10 1.05 4.26 1.91
N TRP A 11 2.24 4.16 1.30
CA TRP A 11 2.44 4.48 -0.12
C TRP A 11 1.70 3.51 -1.03
N SER A 12 1.83 2.21 -0.77
CA SER A 12 1.16 1.15 -1.51
C SER A 12 -0.35 1.32 -1.40
N ARG A 13 -0.89 1.57 -0.20
CA ARG A 13 -2.32 1.84 0.00
C ARG A 13 -2.80 3.06 -0.79
N ALA A 14 -2.07 4.17 -0.75
CA ALA A 14 -2.43 5.38 -1.50
C ALA A 14 -2.40 5.14 -3.02
N MET A 15 -1.41 4.38 -3.51
CA MET A 15 -1.30 4.03 -4.92
C MET A 15 -2.41 3.06 -5.35
N GLU A 16 -2.74 2.06 -4.53
CA GLU A 16 -3.86 1.14 -4.77
C GLU A 16 -5.18 1.89 -4.94
N ILE A 17 -5.45 2.88 -4.08
CA ILE A 17 -6.65 3.72 -4.19
C ILE A 17 -6.64 4.50 -5.53
N ALA A 18 -5.51 5.11 -5.88
CA ALA A 18 -5.38 5.90 -7.11
C ALA A 18 -5.58 5.06 -8.38
N LEU A 19 -5.02 3.84 -8.39
CA LEU A 19 -5.18 2.89 -9.50
C LEU A 19 -6.60 2.32 -9.57
N SER A 20 -7.20 2.01 -8.42
CA SER A 20 -8.57 1.51 -8.33
C SER A 20 -9.57 2.52 -8.87
N ALA A 21 -9.41 3.80 -8.52
CA ALA A 21 -10.23 4.90 -9.02
C ALA A 21 -10.20 5.04 -10.56
N LYS A 22 -9.22 4.43 -11.23
CA LYS A 22 -9.03 4.47 -12.70
C LYS A 22 -9.16 3.09 -13.36
N ASN A 23 -9.63 2.07 -12.64
CA ASN A 23 -9.72 0.68 -13.10
C ASN A 23 -8.38 0.13 -13.63
N LYS A 24 -7.28 0.51 -12.97
CA LYS A 24 -5.91 0.12 -13.36
C LYS A 24 -5.26 -0.92 -12.46
N MET A 25 -5.93 -1.31 -11.37
CA MET A 25 -5.42 -2.38 -10.48
C MET A 25 -5.14 -3.69 -11.21
N VAL A 26 -5.95 -4.02 -12.22
CA VAL A 26 -5.81 -5.23 -13.04
C VAL A 26 -4.45 -5.38 -13.73
N PHE A 27 -3.73 -4.28 -13.96
CA PHE A 27 -2.37 -4.30 -14.53
C PHE A 27 -1.32 -4.69 -13.49
N VAL A 28 -1.57 -4.36 -12.22
CA VAL A 28 -0.69 -4.64 -11.09
C VAL A 28 -0.93 -6.05 -10.56
N THR A 29 -2.19 -6.49 -10.49
CA THR A 29 -2.59 -7.84 -10.04
C THR A 29 -2.34 -8.94 -11.09
N ARG A 30 -1.86 -8.57 -12.29
CA ARG A 30 -1.65 -9.47 -13.46
C ARG A 30 -2.93 -10.13 -13.99
N GLU A 31 -4.10 -9.59 -13.65
CA GLU A 31 -5.38 -10.06 -14.20
C GLU A 31 -5.45 -9.84 -15.70
N ILE A 32 -4.91 -8.72 -16.21
CA ILE A 32 -4.75 -8.48 -17.64
C ILE A 32 -3.32 -8.80 -18.09
N LYS A 33 -3.18 -9.86 -18.89
CA LYS A 33 -1.89 -10.25 -19.46
C LYS A 33 -1.50 -9.32 -20.60
N LYS A 34 -0.19 -9.15 -20.80
CA LYS A 34 0.35 -8.45 -21.96
C LYS A 34 -0.10 -9.19 -23.24
N PRO A 35 -0.81 -8.53 -24.17
CA PRO A 35 -1.19 -9.13 -25.44
C PRO A 35 0.03 -9.41 -26.33
N ASP A 36 -0.16 -10.25 -27.34
CA ASP A 36 0.83 -10.44 -28.40
C ASP A 36 0.97 -9.17 -29.25
N ALA A 37 2.13 -8.98 -29.88
CA ALA A 37 2.41 -7.79 -30.67
C ALA A 37 1.48 -7.60 -31.89
N THR A 38 0.81 -8.66 -32.33
CA THR A 38 -0.16 -8.66 -33.42
C THR A 38 -1.58 -8.32 -32.97
N ASP A 39 -1.85 -8.33 -31.66
CA ASP A 39 -3.17 -8.03 -31.10
C ASP A 39 -3.47 -6.52 -31.23
N PRO A 40 -4.64 -6.12 -31.75
CA PRO A 40 -5.06 -4.72 -31.79
C PRO A 40 -5.00 -3.99 -30.44
N ALA A 41 -5.15 -4.73 -29.33
CA ALA A 41 -5.07 -4.19 -27.97
C ALA A 41 -3.63 -3.93 -27.49
N TYR A 42 -2.60 -4.43 -28.17
CA TYR A 42 -1.19 -4.32 -27.75
C TYR A 42 -0.76 -2.87 -27.52
N ALA A 43 -1.04 -1.99 -28.48
CA ALA A 43 -0.65 -0.59 -28.41
C ALA A 43 -1.34 0.13 -27.23
N SER A 44 -2.63 -0.14 -27.00
CA SER A 44 -3.39 0.41 -25.89
C SER A 44 -2.89 -0.11 -24.54
N TRP A 45 -2.57 -1.40 -24.46
CA TRP A 45 -2.00 -2.02 -23.27
C TRP A 45 -0.66 -1.38 -22.90
N ILE A 46 0.26 -1.21 -23.87
CA ILE A 46 1.56 -0.55 -23.64
C ILE A 46 1.40 0.89 -23.16
N ARG A 47 0.47 1.66 -23.75
CA ARG A 47 0.20 3.05 -23.31
C ARG A 47 -0.23 3.10 -21.85
N VAL A 48 -1.16 2.22 -21.46
CA VAL A 48 -1.65 2.18 -20.07
C VAL A 48 -0.54 1.69 -19.12
N ASN A 49 0.21 0.67 -19.49
CA ASN A 49 1.34 0.18 -18.70
C ASN A 49 2.38 1.28 -18.45
N ASN A 50 2.78 2.02 -19.50
CA ASN A 50 3.75 3.11 -19.39
C ASN A 50 3.22 4.30 -18.58
N MET A 51 1.93 4.60 -18.68
CA MET A 51 1.28 5.62 -17.85
C MET A 51 1.38 5.26 -16.36
N ILE A 52 1.06 4.02 -15.99
CA ILE A 52 1.15 3.58 -14.59
C ILE A 52 2.61 3.59 -14.12
N LEU A 53 3.54 3.13 -14.97
CA LEU A 53 4.99 3.22 -14.69
C LEU A 53 5.41 4.66 -14.38
N SER A 54 4.95 5.64 -15.15
CA SER A 54 5.25 7.04 -14.89
C SER A 54 4.70 7.51 -13.54
N TRP A 55 3.51 7.06 -13.13
CA TRP A 55 2.96 7.41 -11.81
C TRP A 55 3.79 6.82 -10.68
N ILE A 56 4.20 5.56 -10.81
CA ILE A 56 5.04 4.89 -9.83
C ILE A 56 6.39 5.61 -9.73
N LEU A 57 7.11 5.80 -10.85
CA LEU A 57 8.42 6.45 -10.86
C LEU A 57 8.37 7.88 -10.30
N ASN A 58 7.33 8.66 -10.60
CA ASN A 58 7.14 10.01 -10.04
C ASN A 58 6.68 10.03 -8.58
N SER A 59 6.40 8.86 -8.00
CA SER A 59 5.97 8.69 -6.62
C SER A 59 7.00 7.97 -5.76
N ILE A 60 8.24 7.81 -6.24
CA ILE A 60 9.32 7.13 -5.53
C ILE A 60 10.48 8.11 -5.30
N HIS A 61 11.11 8.04 -4.13
CA HIS A 61 12.30 8.82 -3.84
C HIS A 61 13.45 8.43 -4.78
N LEU A 62 14.24 9.39 -5.25
CA LEU A 62 15.28 9.16 -6.27
C LEU A 62 16.28 8.05 -5.90
N ASP A 63 16.60 7.92 -4.62
CA ASP A 63 17.52 6.89 -4.11
C ASP A 63 16.99 5.46 -4.30
N LEU A 64 15.68 5.29 -4.45
CA LEU A 64 15.03 3.99 -4.63
C LEU A 64 14.77 3.66 -6.12
N VAL A 65 14.91 4.63 -7.02
CA VAL A 65 14.69 4.45 -8.47
C VAL A 65 15.59 3.36 -9.08
N PRO A 66 16.89 3.24 -8.73
CA PRO A 66 17.74 2.18 -9.27
C PRO A 66 17.22 0.76 -9.00
N ALA A 67 16.46 0.55 -7.92
CA ALA A 67 15.88 -0.75 -7.58
C ALA A 67 14.78 -1.22 -8.55
N VAL A 68 14.16 -0.29 -9.30
CA VAL A 68 12.99 -0.58 -10.15
C VAL A 68 13.17 -0.18 -11.61
N LEU A 69 14.31 0.43 -11.97
CA LEU A 69 14.53 1.02 -13.29
C LEU A 69 14.57 -0.02 -14.43
N TYR A 70 14.98 -1.26 -14.13
CA TYR A 70 15.24 -2.29 -15.15
C TYR A 70 14.11 -3.32 -15.29
N THR A 71 13.02 -3.20 -14.54
CA THR A 71 11.96 -4.19 -14.55
C THR A 71 11.03 -4.02 -15.76
N LYS A 72 10.64 -5.15 -16.38
CA LYS A 72 10.00 -5.16 -17.72
C LYS A 72 8.48 -4.92 -17.70
N SER A 73 7.82 -5.14 -16.57
CA SER A 73 6.37 -4.93 -16.44
C SER A 73 6.03 -4.21 -15.14
N ILE A 74 4.92 -3.49 -15.12
CA ILE A 74 4.45 -2.81 -13.92
C ILE A 74 4.15 -3.77 -12.76
N ALA A 75 3.73 -4.99 -13.09
CA ALA A 75 3.44 -6.02 -12.11
C ALA A 75 4.71 -6.62 -11.50
N ASP A 76 5.84 -6.57 -12.20
CA ASP A 76 7.13 -6.95 -11.64
C ASP A 76 7.64 -5.83 -10.71
N ILE A 77 7.60 -4.57 -11.17
CA ILE A 77 7.97 -3.41 -10.32
C ILE A 77 7.18 -3.40 -9.02
N TRP A 78 5.87 -3.63 -9.10
CA TRP A 78 5.02 -3.65 -7.91
C TRP A 78 5.40 -4.77 -6.93
N ALA A 79 5.76 -5.95 -7.44
CA ALA A 79 6.20 -7.07 -6.63
C ALA A 79 7.57 -6.79 -6.00
N ASP A 80 8.53 -6.26 -6.77
CA ASP A 80 9.86 -5.89 -6.29
C ASP A 80 9.77 -4.84 -5.18
N LEU A 81 8.96 -3.80 -5.38
CA LEU A 81 8.74 -2.77 -4.34
C LEU A 81 8.15 -3.36 -3.06
N ARG A 82 7.25 -4.35 -3.20
CA ARG A 82 6.71 -5.07 -2.04
C ARG A 82 7.78 -5.87 -1.34
N GLU A 83 8.58 -6.63 -2.07
CA GLU A 83 9.61 -7.48 -1.49
C GLU A 83 10.72 -6.65 -0.80
N CYS A 84 11.14 -5.55 -1.41
CA CYS A 84 12.21 -4.71 -0.88
C CYS A 84 11.78 -3.83 0.30
N PHE A 85 10.55 -3.31 0.28
CA PHE A 85 10.13 -2.24 1.22
C PHE A 85 8.93 -2.60 2.09
N SER A 86 8.25 -3.73 1.86
CA SER A 86 7.30 -4.24 2.84
C SER A 86 8.11 -4.64 4.07
N PRO A 87 7.90 -4.00 5.24
CA PRO A 87 8.50 -4.49 6.47
C PRO A 87 8.09 -5.95 6.66
N SER A 88 8.98 -6.79 7.21
CA SER A 88 8.46 -7.96 7.90
C SER A 88 7.54 -7.43 9.00
N ASN A 89 6.34 -7.99 9.11
CA ASN A 89 5.33 -7.43 10.02
C ASN A 89 5.87 -7.35 11.46
N GLY A 90 6.75 -8.26 11.90
CA GLY A 90 7.27 -8.35 13.26
C GLY A 90 7.91 -7.07 13.84
N PRO A 91 9.05 -6.57 13.31
CA PRO A 91 9.69 -5.37 13.85
C PRO A 91 8.81 -4.11 13.78
N ARG A 92 7.99 -3.99 12.73
CA ARG A 92 7.05 -2.86 12.59
C ARG A 92 5.91 -2.94 13.59
N ILE A 93 5.32 -4.12 13.78
CA ILE A 93 4.32 -4.40 14.83
C ILE A 93 4.90 -4.03 16.19
N PHE A 94 6.07 -4.57 16.55
CA PHE A 94 6.70 -4.28 17.83
C PHE A 94 6.94 -2.77 18.05
N HIS A 95 7.41 -2.06 17.02
CA HIS A 95 7.59 -0.61 17.10
C HIS A 95 6.27 0.13 17.29
N LEU A 96 5.20 -0.27 16.59
CA LEU A 96 3.87 0.32 16.75
C LEU A 96 3.29 0.06 18.14
N GLU A 97 3.41 -1.16 18.66
CA GLU A 97 3.01 -1.53 20.03
C GLU A 97 3.76 -0.68 21.07
N GLN A 98 5.09 -0.59 20.95
CA GLN A 98 5.90 0.25 21.84
C GLN A 98 5.49 1.73 21.76
N LYS A 99 5.25 2.24 20.56
CA LYS A 99 4.82 3.62 20.35
C LYS A 99 3.44 3.87 20.97
N ILE A 100 2.48 2.94 20.80
CA ILE A 100 1.15 3.03 21.41
C ILE A 100 1.27 3.03 22.95
N CYS A 101 2.11 2.18 23.52
CA CYS A 101 2.33 2.13 24.97
C CYS A 101 3.02 3.37 25.55
N THR A 102 3.78 4.11 24.74
CA THR A 102 4.59 5.24 25.19
C THR A 102 4.05 6.60 24.77
N ILE A 103 3.06 6.65 23.87
CA ILE A 103 2.53 7.91 23.36
C ILE A 103 1.82 8.69 24.48
N ALA A 104 2.27 9.91 24.71
CA ALA A 104 1.69 10.85 25.66
C ALA A 104 1.31 12.13 24.94
N GLN A 105 0.26 12.79 25.42
CA GLN A 105 -0.20 14.05 24.84
C GLN A 105 0.84 15.18 25.01
N CYS A 106 1.52 15.23 26.16
CA CYS A 106 2.44 16.32 26.50
C CYS A 106 1.78 17.69 26.24
N ASP A 107 2.46 18.58 25.52
CA ASP A 107 1.98 19.92 25.15
C ASP A 107 1.20 19.95 23.83
N ASP A 108 0.94 18.80 23.20
CA ASP A 108 0.16 18.75 21.95
C ASP A 108 -1.34 18.98 22.21
N ALA A 109 -2.00 19.60 21.23
CA ALA A 109 -3.46 19.68 21.21
C ALA A 109 -4.09 18.28 21.22
N VAL A 110 -5.21 18.11 21.92
CA VAL A 110 -5.93 16.82 22.04
C VAL A 110 -6.19 16.18 20.68
N THR A 111 -6.58 16.98 19.68
CA THR A 111 -6.83 16.50 18.31
C THR A 111 -5.58 15.91 17.67
N LYS A 112 -4.42 16.53 17.88
CA LYS A 112 -3.13 16.05 17.33
C LYS A 112 -2.72 14.74 18.01
N TYR A 113 -2.81 14.69 19.34
CA TYR A 113 -2.57 13.46 20.10
C TYR A 113 -3.49 12.31 19.66
N TYR A 114 -4.79 12.56 19.59
CA TYR A 114 -5.78 11.55 19.18
C TYR A 114 -5.51 11.03 17.76
N ASN A 115 -5.24 11.92 16.80
CA ASN A 115 -4.93 11.52 15.43
C ASN A 115 -3.65 10.68 15.35
N ASN A 116 -2.63 11.01 16.14
CA ASN A 116 -1.39 10.22 16.20
C ASN A 116 -1.62 8.83 16.79
N LEU A 117 -2.36 8.74 17.90
CA LEU A 117 -2.71 7.46 18.53
C LEU A 117 -3.56 6.60 17.59
N ARG A 118 -4.60 7.19 16.98
CA ARG A 118 -5.48 6.52 16.04
C ARG A 118 -4.72 6.02 14.81
N SER A 119 -3.84 6.83 14.24
CA SER A 119 -3.01 6.43 13.11
C SER A 119 -2.13 5.22 13.43
N CYS A 120 -1.57 5.13 14.65
CA CYS A 120 -0.77 3.97 15.06
C CYS A 120 -1.65 2.71 15.18
N TRP A 121 -2.84 2.84 15.78
CA TRP A 121 -3.81 1.75 15.90
C TRP A 121 -4.31 1.24 14.55
N ASP A 122 -4.67 2.15 13.64
CA ASP A 122 -5.14 1.80 12.30
C ASP A 122 -4.03 1.09 11.51
N GLU A 123 -2.76 1.51 11.64
CA GLU A 123 -1.63 0.83 11.01
C GLU A 123 -1.40 -0.57 11.61
N LEU A 124 -1.44 -0.71 12.93
CA LEU A 124 -1.27 -2.00 13.61
C LEU A 124 -2.36 -3.00 13.18
N ASN A 125 -3.62 -2.57 13.14
CA ASN A 125 -4.74 -3.42 12.68
C ASN A 125 -4.62 -3.85 11.21
N ASN A 126 -3.94 -3.05 10.36
CA ASN A 126 -3.70 -3.45 8.97
C ASN A 126 -2.58 -4.50 8.86
N LEU A 127 -1.60 -4.48 9.77
CA LEU A 127 -0.45 -5.39 9.76
C LEU A 127 -0.72 -6.71 10.49
N ASP A 128 -1.50 -6.64 11.56
CA ASP A 128 -1.92 -7.77 12.39
C ASP A 128 -3.43 -7.68 12.65
N PRO A 129 -4.25 -8.03 11.65
CA PRO A 129 -5.70 -7.94 11.80
C PRO A 129 -6.18 -8.90 12.88
N LEU A 130 -7.09 -8.41 13.72
CA LEU A 130 -7.74 -9.26 14.71
C LEU A 130 -8.36 -10.49 14.03
N PRO A 131 -8.22 -11.68 14.64
CA PRO A 131 -8.83 -12.89 14.08
C PRO A 131 -10.34 -12.68 13.93
N GLN A 132 -10.87 -13.05 12.76
CA GLN A 132 -12.32 -12.99 12.54
C GLN A 132 -13.01 -13.94 13.52
N CYS A 133 -13.96 -13.42 14.30
CA CYS A 133 -14.76 -14.28 15.17
C CYS A 133 -15.61 -15.19 14.30
N SER A 134 -15.49 -16.50 14.48
CA SER A 134 -16.39 -17.50 13.89
C SER A 134 -17.75 -17.57 14.60
N CYS A 135 -17.93 -16.77 15.65
CA CYS A 135 -19.16 -16.69 16.40
C CYS A 135 -20.26 -15.94 15.62
N SER A 136 -21.49 -16.43 15.70
CA SER A 136 -22.68 -15.78 15.14
C SER A 136 -22.98 -14.40 15.74
N ALA A 137 -22.30 -14.00 16.82
CA ALA A 137 -22.38 -12.66 17.38
C ALA A 137 -21.72 -11.58 16.50
N HIS A 138 -20.73 -11.95 15.67
CA HIS A 138 -20.01 -10.98 14.83
C HIS A 138 -20.91 -10.30 13.79
N SER A 139 -21.84 -11.05 13.19
CA SER A 139 -22.83 -10.50 12.25
C SER A 139 -23.82 -9.55 12.92
N ILE A 140 -24.11 -9.72 14.21
CA ILE A 140 -25.03 -8.85 14.95
C ILE A 140 -24.43 -7.45 15.16
N ILE A 141 -23.12 -7.37 15.46
CA ILE A 141 -22.43 -6.11 15.74
C ILE A 141 -22.16 -5.31 14.45
N THR A 142 -21.90 -5.97 13.32
CA THR A 142 -21.63 -5.32 12.03
C THR A 142 -22.87 -4.74 11.35
N THR A 143 -24.08 -5.07 11.82
CA THR A 143 -25.34 -4.57 11.25
C THR A 143 -25.82 -3.25 11.93
N GLN A 144 -25.06 -2.69 12.86
CA GLN A 144 -25.41 -1.47 13.60
C GLN A 144 -24.49 -0.25 13.35
N GLN A 145 -23.59 -0.32 12.36
CA GLN A 145 -22.82 0.83 11.84
C GLN A 145 -23.26 1.15 10.41
#